data_AF-A0A8H4CQT4-F1
#
_entry.id   AF-A0A8H4CQT4-F1
#
_cell.length_a   1.000
_cell.length_b   1.000
_cell.length_c   1.000
_cell.angle_alpha   90.00
_cell.angle_beta   90.00
_cell.angle_gamma   90.00
#
_symmetry.space_group_name_H-M   'P 1'
#
loop_
_entity.id
_entity.type
_entity.pdbx_description
1 polymer ?
#
loop_
_entity_poly.entity_id
_entity_poly.type
_entity_poly.pdbx_seq_one_letter_code
_entity_poly.pdbx_strand_id
1 'polypeptide(L)'
;MVVVTYPKECEVVQPAPPRGRAATPLFLLHDGGGTTFAYHCLSPLDRAVFGIANPRFTSGTEWPGGVPEMARAYLRMIRNTVAGAEYPPMAPCTLTKDGRRRWKILLGGWSLGGLLSLEIARLLVTGKNEGGVDEGAGDGGDEVEIVGLVMIDSVYPVWPVGSEVKIGTWIETEVPEHKNLKLARRAMKLAGGMVKVWKMPRCGAAFRNGVDYEVSEDGKHVEKSFYGSRAEKETAEVVWDRPPRGVLVRASDCVPMPGEGISPVDVYRGDAKLGWDGYCPGYVEKTFVTKGNHFDMFSWGYIDGMTERVAEACRYLEG
;
A
#
# COMPACT_ATOMS: atom_id res chain seq x y z
N MET A 1 1.78 9.87 -31.39
CA MET A 1 1.30 9.72 -30.01
C MET A 1 0.92 8.26 -29.80
N VAL A 2 1.64 7.52 -28.96
CA VAL A 2 1.16 6.21 -28.50
C VAL A 2 0.10 6.50 -27.44
N VAL A 3 -1.17 6.24 -27.74
CA VAL A 3 -2.23 6.29 -26.74
C VAL A 3 -1.99 5.11 -25.81
N VAL A 4 -1.50 5.37 -24.59
CA VAL A 4 -1.35 4.34 -23.57
C VAL A 4 -2.75 3.96 -23.10
N THR A 5 -3.25 2.81 -23.53
CA THR A 5 -4.50 2.25 -23.04
C THR A 5 -4.24 1.50 -21.74
N TYR A 6 -4.72 2.05 -20.63
CA TYR A 6 -4.68 1.37 -19.33
C TYR A 6 -5.74 0.25 -19.27
N PRO A 7 -5.49 -0.85 -18.54
CA PRO A 7 -6.56 -1.73 -18.12
C PRO A 7 -7.66 -0.90 -17.44
N LYS A 8 -8.91 -1.13 -17.83
CA LYS A 8 -10.04 -0.41 -17.23
C LYS A 8 -10.42 -0.99 -15.87
N GLU A 9 -10.24 -2.29 -15.68
CA GLU A 9 -10.60 -3.03 -14.48
C GLU A 9 -9.36 -3.67 -13.84
N CYS A 10 -9.50 -4.08 -12.58
CA CYS A 10 -8.49 -4.83 -11.85
C CYS A 10 -8.38 -6.26 -12.38
N GLU A 11 -7.20 -6.86 -12.24
CA GLU A 11 -6.97 -8.26 -12.58
C GLU A 11 -7.68 -9.16 -11.56
N VAL A 12 -8.32 -10.24 -12.01
CA VAL A 12 -8.82 -11.29 -11.11
C VAL A 12 -7.64 -12.19 -10.71
N VAL A 13 -7.22 -12.09 -9.45
CA VAL A 13 -6.17 -12.95 -8.87
C VAL A 13 -6.77 -14.26 -8.40
N GLN A 14 -7.91 -14.18 -7.70
CA GLN A 14 -8.70 -15.34 -7.28
C GLN A 14 -10.18 -14.99 -7.46
N PRO A 15 -10.97 -15.76 -8.24
CA PRO A 15 -12.41 -15.56 -8.29
C PRO A 15 -13.05 -15.98 -6.95
N ALA A 16 -14.22 -15.43 -6.62
CA ALA A 16 -14.93 -15.85 -5.41
C ALA A 16 -15.36 -17.33 -5.51
N PRO A 17 -14.93 -18.21 -4.60
CA PRO A 17 -15.47 -19.57 -4.54
C PRO A 17 -16.94 -19.53 -4.09
N PRO A 18 -17.72 -20.60 -4.28
CA PRO A 18 -19.13 -20.63 -3.88
C PRO A 18 -19.38 -20.21 -2.42
N ARG A 19 -18.48 -20.60 -1.51
CA ARG A 19 -18.54 -20.25 -0.07
C ARG A 19 -18.11 -18.80 0.22
N GLY A 20 -17.36 -18.17 -0.68
CA GLY A 20 -16.80 -16.82 -0.55
C GLY A 20 -17.56 -15.73 -1.29
N ARG A 21 -18.71 -16.04 -1.91
CA ARG A 21 -19.48 -15.07 -2.73
C ARG A 21 -20.03 -13.88 -1.93
N ALA A 22 -20.27 -14.08 -0.64
CA ALA A 22 -20.75 -13.04 0.27
C ALA A 22 -19.64 -12.43 1.14
N ALA A 23 -18.39 -12.91 1.00
CA ALA A 23 -17.25 -12.32 1.69
C ALA A 23 -16.88 -10.97 1.04
N THR A 24 -16.32 -10.04 1.83
CA THR A 24 -15.87 -8.74 1.30
C THR A 24 -14.70 -8.98 0.34
N PRO A 25 -14.76 -8.55 -0.93
CA PRO A 25 -13.65 -8.73 -1.85
C PRO A 25 -12.39 -7.96 -1.41
N LEU A 26 -11.22 -8.55 -1.69
CA LEU A 26 -9.92 -7.98 -1.35
C LEU A 26 -9.24 -7.42 -2.60
N PHE A 27 -8.81 -6.16 -2.56
CA PHE A 27 -8.02 -5.52 -3.62
C PHE A 27 -6.57 -5.34 -3.16
N LEU A 28 -5.62 -5.92 -3.90
CA LEU A 28 -4.20 -5.89 -3.59
C LEU A 28 -3.40 -5.12 -4.64
N LEU A 29 -2.74 -4.05 -4.20
CA LEU A 29 -1.92 -3.18 -5.03
C LEU A 29 -0.49 -3.70 -5.09
N HIS A 30 0.14 -3.65 -6.27
CA HIS A 30 1.52 -4.09 -6.46
C HIS A 30 2.52 -3.45 -5.47
N ASP A 31 3.62 -4.15 -5.26
CA ASP A 31 4.76 -3.68 -4.47
C ASP A 31 5.66 -2.72 -5.27
N GLY A 32 6.82 -2.33 -4.73
CA GLY A 32 7.79 -1.50 -5.47
C GLY A 32 8.20 -2.12 -6.82
N GLY A 33 8.22 -3.45 -6.92
CA GLY A 33 8.51 -4.20 -8.14
C GLY A 33 7.46 -4.05 -9.25
N GLY A 34 6.24 -3.59 -8.96
CA GLY A 34 5.26 -3.27 -9.99
C GLY A 34 4.38 -4.44 -10.46
N THR A 35 4.51 -5.63 -9.87
CA THR A 35 3.80 -6.83 -10.31
C THR A 35 2.81 -7.35 -9.26
N THR A 36 1.81 -8.11 -9.69
CA THR A 36 0.85 -8.82 -8.83
C THR A 36 1.26 -10.27 -8.57
N PHE A 37 2.40 -10.72 -9.11
CA PHE A 37 2.82 -12.13 -9.09
C PHE A 37 2.79 -12.74 -7.68
N ALA A 38 3.27 -12.01 -6.67
CA ALA A 38 3.26 -12.45 -5.27
C ALA A 38 1.85 -12.84 -4.78
N TYR A 39 0.81 -12.16 -5.25
CA TYR A 39 -0.57 -12.44 -4.86
C TYR A 39 -1.14 -13.68 -5.55
N HIS A 40 -0.66 -14.02 -6.74
CA HIS A 40 -1.01 -15.29 -7.41
C HIS A 40 -0.36 -16.50 -6.77
N CYS A 41 0.69 -16.31 -5.97
CA CYS A 41 1.32 -17.39 -5.20
C CYS A 41 0.51 -17.77 -3.96
N LEU A 42 -0.39 -16.90 -3.48
CA LEU A 42 -1.22 -17.18 -2.31
C LEU A 42 -2.17 -18.34 -2.59
N SER A 43 -2.36 -19.21 -1.60
CA SER A 43 -3.43 -20.21 -1.67
C SER A 43 -4.81 -19.50 -1.63
N PRO A 44 -5.92 -20.21 -1.92
CA PRO A 44 -7.25 -19.61 -1.89
C PRO A 44 -7.55 -18.90 -0.56
N LEU A 45 -7.94 -17.61 -0.64
CA LEU A 45 -8.31 -16.77 0.52
C LEU A 45 -9.82 -16.84 0.86
N ASP A 46 -10.55 -17.76 0.22
CA ASP A 46 -12.00 -17.95 0.36
C ASP A 46 -12.84 -16.68 0.09
N ARG A 47 -12.37 -15.81 -0.81
CA ARG A 47 -13.05 -14.60 -1.28
C ARG A 47 -12.59 -14.23 -2.68
N ALA A 48 -13.28 -13.29 -3.33
CA ALA A 48 -12.72 -12.66 -4.52
C ALA A 48 -11.49 -11.83 -4.15
N VAL A 49 -10.41 -11.98 -4.91
CA VAL A 49 -9.16 -11.23 -4.78
C VAL A 49 -8.84 -10.60 -6.13
N PHE A 50 -8.70 -9.28 -6.11
CA PHE A 50 -8.35 -8.48 -7.27
C PHE A 50 -6.94 -7.92 -7.11
N GLY A 51 -6.18 -7.90 -8.20
CA GLY A 51 -4.82 -7.40 -8.27
C GLY A 51 -4.75 -6.13 -9.10
N ILE A 52 -3.87 -5.21 -8.71
CA ILE A 52 -3.54 -4.02 -9.49
C ILE A 52 -2.04 -4.01 -9.75
N ALA A 53 -1.65 -4.49 -10.93
CA ALA A 53 -0.26 -4.39 -11.41
C ALA A 53 0.02 -2.97 -11.92
N ASN A 54 1.30 -2.56 -11.95
CA ASN A 54 1.68 -1.27 -12.50
C ASN A 54 1.47 -1.29 -14.04
N PRO A 55 0.52 -0.53 -14.60
CA PRO A 55 0.29 -0.56 -16.04
C PRO A 55 1.44 0.09 -16.83
N ARG A 56 2.32 0.85 -16.17
CA ARG A 56 3.56 1.41 -16.74
C ARG A 56 4.79 0.52 -16.47
N PHE A 57 4.62 -0.73 -16.01
CA PHE A 57 5.73 -1.65 -15.68
C PHE A 57 6.67 -1.87 -16.89
N THR A 58 6.11 -2.25 -18.04
CA THR A 58 6.89 -2.53 -19.26
C THR A 58 7.46 -1.25 -19.87
N SER A 59 6.66 -0.17 -19.97
CA SER A 59 7.14 1.09 -20.56
C SER A 59 8.18 1.78 -19.68
N GLY A 60 8.03 1.69 -18.36
CA GLY A 60 8.84 2.42 -17.39
C GLY A 60 8.57 3.91 -17.38
N THR A 61 7.45 4.34 -17.97
CA THR A 61 7.04 5.74 -17.98
C THR A 61 6.78 6.18 -16.54
N GLU A 62 7.37 7.31 -16.15
CA GLU A 62 7.19 7.88 -14.82
C GLU A 62 5.74 8.30 -14.58
N TRP A 63 5.37 8.52 -13.33
CA TRP A 63 4.12 9.16 -12.92
C TRP A 63 4.44 10.61 -12.56
N PRO A 64 4.23 11.60 -13.45
CA PRO A 64 4.55 13.00 -13.16
C PRO A 64 3.92 13.53 -11.87
N GLY A 65 2.68 13.12 -11.57
CA GLY A 65 1.99 13.44 -10.32
C GLY A 65 2.26 12.46 -9.18
N GLY A 66 3.24 11.57 -9.32
CA GLY A 66 3.72 10.65 -8.29
C GLY A 66 2.68 9.68 -7.75
N VAL A 67 2.79 9.38 -6.46
CA VAL A 67 1.85 8.49 -5.72
C VAL A 67 0.38 8.94 -5.88
N PRO A 68 0.01 10.23 -5.78
CA PRO A 68 -1.37 10.67 -6.02
C PRO A 68 -1.91 10.36 -7.43
N GLU A 69 -1.13 10.56 -8.49
CA GLU A 69 -1.57 10.22 -9.85
C GLU A 69 -1.78 8.72 -10.03
N MET A 70 -0.85 7.92 -9.50
CA MET A 70 -0.95 6.46 -9.50
C MET A 70 -2.19 5.97 -8.75
N ALA A 71 -2.42 6.48 -7.54
CA ALA A 71 -3.59 6.14 -6.73
C ALA A 71 -4.91 6.52 -7.41
N ARG A 72 -4.98 7.65 -8.13
CA ARG A 72 -6.17 8.01 -8.92
C ARG A 72 -6.45 7.02 -10.04
N ALA A 73 -5.41 6.60 -10.77
CA ALA A 73 -5.57 5.59 -11.80
C ALA A 73 -6.10 4.27 -11.23
N TYR A 74 -5.58 3.84 -10.08
CA TYR A 74 -6.00 2.61 -9.43
C TYR A 74 -7.40 2.70 -8.84
N LEU A 75 -7.78 3.85 -8.27
CA LEU A 75 -9.15 4.08 -7.80
C LEU A 75 -10.16 3.99 -8.96
N ARG A 76 -9.83 4.48 -10.16
CA ARG A 76 -10.69 4.28 -11.35
C ARG A 76 -10.83 2.80 -11.70
N MET A 77 -9.75 2.02 -11.63
CA MET A 77 -9.81 0.57 -11.87
C MET A 77 -10.70 -0.14 -10.85
N ILE A 78 -10.59 0.23 -9.56
CA ILE A 78 -11.44 -0.29 -8.49
C ILE A 78 -12.91 0.02 -8.77
N ARG A 79 -13.24 1.27 -9.10
CA ARG A 79 -14.62 1.69 -9.43
C ARG A 79 -15.20 0.90 -10.60
N ASN A 80 -14.44 0.76 -11.69
CA ASN A 80 -14.87 -0.04 -12.84
C ASN A 80 -15.07 -1.51 -12.46
N THR A 81 -14.19 -2.05 -11.60
CA THR A 81 -14.28 -3.44 -11.15
C THR A 81 -15.55 -3.67 -10.33
N VAL A 82 -15.85 -2.81 -9.34
CA VAL A 82 -17.06 -2.98 -8.50
C VAL A 82 -18.37 -2.79 -9.26
N ALA A 83 -18.34 -2.09 -10.41
CA ALA A 83 -19.46 -1.97 -11.34
C ALA A 83 -19.49 -3.10 -12.39
N GLY A 84 -18.42 -3.88 -12.49
CA GLY A 84 -18.21 -4.91 -13.51
C GLY A 84 -18.75 -6.29 -13.13
N ALA A 85 -18.73 -7.20 -14.09
CA ALA A 85 -19.31 -8.54 -13.93
C ALA A 85 -18.49 -9.48 -13.02
N GLU A 86 -17.19 -9.21 -12.87
CA GLU A 86 -16.29 -10.02 -12.03
C GLU A 86 -16.49 -9.74 -10.54
N TYR A 87 -17.08 -8.60 -10.17
CA TYR A 87 -17.39 -8.30 -8.78
C TYR A 87 -18.56 -9.15 -8.28
N PRO A 88 -18.41 -9.89 -7.15
CA PRO A 88 -19.45 -10.83 -6.72
C PRO A 88 -20.79 -10.12 -6.44
N PRO A 89 -21.92 -10.57 -7.04
CA PRO A 89 -23.23 -9.93 -6.84
C PRO A 89 -23.74 -9.96 -5.39
N MET A 90 -23.22 -10.90 -4.59
CA MET A 90 -23.56 -11.07 -3.17
C MET A 90 -22.57 -10.37 -2.23
N ALA A 91 -21.54 -9.69 -2.76
CA ALA A 91 -20.61 -8.94 -1.94
C ALA A 91 -21.35 -7.84 -1.16
N PRO A 92 -20.90 -7.54 0.07
CA PRO A 92 -21.59 -6.60 0.93
C PRO A 92 -21.56 -5.18 0.36
N CYS A 93 -22.65 -4.44 0.59
CA CYS A 93 -22.75 -3.01 0.29
C CYS A 93 -23.56 -2.28 1.36
N THR A 94 -23.30 -0.99 1.56
CA THR A 94 -24.20 -0.11 2.31
C THR A 94 -25.08 0.70 1.37
N LEU A 95 -26.18 1.23 1.89
CA LEU A 95 -27.01 2.20 1.21
C LEU A 95 -26.80 3.57 1.84
N THR A 96 -26.51 4.56 1.00
CA THR A 96 -26.54 5.96 1.41
C THR A 96 -27.99 6.41 1.66
N LYS A 97 -28.16 7.60 2.27
CA LYS A 97 -29.48 8.16 2.59
C LYS A 97 -30.36 8.36 1.36
N ASP A 98 -29.75 8.62 0.21
CA ASP A 98 -30.40 8.78 -1.11
C ASP A 98 -30.53 7.46 -1.88
N GLY A 99 -30.21 6.31 -1.26
CA GLY A 99 -30.43 4.97 -1.83
C GLY A 99 -29.34 4.48 -2.79
N ARG A 100 -28.23 5.22 -2.94
CA ARG A 100 -27.07 4.75 -3.72
C ARG A 100 -26.32 3.65 -2.97
N ARG A 101 -25.82 2.66 -3.70
CA ARG A 101 -25.01 1.57 -3.14
C ARG A 101 -23.57 2.02 -2.96
N ARG A 102 -22.98 1.68 -1.83
CA ARG A 102 -21.53 1.72 -1.61
C ARG A 102 -21.01 0.30 -1.45
N TRP A 103 -20.23 -0.17 -2.41
CA TRP A 103 -19.65 -1.51 -2.38
C TRP A 103 -18.53 -1.58 -1.36
N LYS A 104 -18.61 -2.54 -0.45
CA LYS A 104 -17.60 -2.74 0.58
C LYS A 104 -16.40 -3.48 0.00
N ILE A 105 -15.21 -2.94 0.23
CA ILE A 105 -13.95 -3.58 -0.15
C ILE A 105 -12.99 -3.65 1.03
N LEU A 106 -12.16 -4.69 1.05
CA LEU A 106 -10.88 -4.65 1.75
C LEU A 106 -9.84 -4.15 0.76
N LEU A 107 -8.98 -3.23 1.18
CA LEU A 107 -7.94 -2.65 0.34
C LEU A 107 -6.57 -2.91 0.96
N GLY A 108 -5.56 -3.21 0.18
CA GLY A 108 -4.25 -3.47 0.75
C GLY A 108 -3.16 -3.63 -0.28
N GLY A 109 -2.00 -4.03 0.20
CA GLY A 109 -0.87 -4.37 -0.66
C GLY A 109 0.43 -4.49 0.12
N TRP A 110 1.38 -5.14 -0.52
CA TRP A 110 2.72 -5.33 -0.02
C TRP A 110 3.60 -4.11 -0.28
N SER A 111 4.38 -3.70 0.71
CA SER A 111 5.39 -2.64 0.58
C SER A 111 4.73 -1.32 0.13
N LEU A 112 5.10 -0.81 -1.06
CA LEU A 112 4.46 0.34 -1.70
C LEU A 112 2.92 0.23 -1.76
N GLY A 113 2.37 -0.98 -1.98
CA GLY A 113 0.94 -1.21 -2.11
C GLY A 113 0.14 -0.75 -0.88
N GLY A 114 0.69 -0.90 0.34
CA GLY A 114 0.07 -0.38 1.55
C GLY A 114 0.07 1.14 1.62
N LEU A 115 1.13 1.81 1.14
CA LEU A 115 1.18 3.27 1.06
C LEU A 115 0.18 3.81 0.03
N LEU A 116 0.09 3.17 -1.13
CA LEU A 116 -0.92 3.48 -2.15
C LEU A 116 -2.35 3.26 -1.64
N SER A 117 -2.57 2.22 -0.82
CA SER A 117 -3.87 1.98 -0.19
C SER A 117 -4.30 3.14 0.70
N LEU A 118 -3.37 3.71 1.48
CA LEU A 118 -3.62 4.89 2.31
C LEU A 118 -3.91 6.14 1.45
N GLU A 119 -3.20 6.30 0.33
CA GLU A 119 -3.48 7.39 -0.62
C GLU A 119 -4.85 7.25 -1.29
N ILE A 120 -5.26 6.04 -1.68
CA ILE A 120 -6.60 5.80 -2.23
C ILE A 120 -7.67 6.14 -1.19
N ALA A 121 -7.47 5.76 0.07
CA ALA A 121 -8.36 6.16 1.16
C ALA A 121 -8.47 7.69 1.27
N ARG A 122 -7.35 8.43 1.13
CA ARG A 122 -7.34 9.90 1.10
C ARG A 122 -8.19 10.46 -0.04
N LEU A 123 -8.08 9.89 -1.24
CA LEU A 123 -8.85 10.33 -2.40
C LEU A 123 -10.36 10.14 -2.17
N LEU A 124 -10.77 9.03 -1.56
CA LEU A 124 -12.18 8.77 -1.23
C LEU A 124 -12.73 9.76 -0.20
N VAL A 125 -11.94 10.17 0.80
CA VAL A 125 -12.38 11.12 1.83
C VAL A 125 -12.42 12.56 1.32
N THR A 126 -11.40 12.97 0.56
CA THR A 126 -11.28 14.37 0.13
C THR A 126 -12.13 14.70 -1.09
N GLY A 127 -12.49 13.70 -1.91
CA GLY A 127 -13.12 13.91 -3.22
C GLY A 127 -12.26 14.73 -4.20
N LYS A 128 -11.03 15.08 -3.80
CA LYS A 128 -10.18 16.00 -4.54
C LYS A 128 -9.33 15.25 -5.55
N ASN A 129 -9.63 15.48 -6.83
CA ASN A 129 -8.73 15.23 -7.96
C ASN A 129 -7.63 16.31 -8.03
N GLU A 130 -6.87 16.53 -6.95
CA GLU A 130 -5.78 17.51 -6.99
C GLU A 130 -4.69 17.05 -7.99
N GLY A 131 -4.60 17.75 -9.13
CA GLY A 131 -3.54 17.58 -10.13
C GLY A 131 -3.94 16.99 -11.48
N GLY A 132 -5.22 16.99 -11.86
CA GLY A 132 -5.60 16.62 -13.23
C GLY A 132 -7.10 16.77 -13.47
N VAL A 133 -7.45 17.58 -14.47
CA VAL A 133 -8.81 17.69 -14.98
C VAL A 133 -9.10 16.40 -15.75
N ASP A 134 -9.67 15.39 -15.08
CA ASP A 134 -10.51 14.43 -15.81
C ASP A 134 -11.85 15.14 -16.00
N GLU A 135 -11.99 15.90 -17.09
CA GLU A 135 -13.30 16.38 -17.52
C GLU A 135 -14.19 15.17 -17.80
N GLY A 136 -15.20 14.94 -16.96
CA GLY A 136 -16.27 13.98 -17.22
C GLY A 136 -16.43 12.83 -16.23
N ALA A 137 -15.54 12.66 -15.25
CA ALA A 137 -15.80 11.74 -14.14
C ALA A 137 -16.52 12.49 -13.02
N GLY A 138 -17.83 12.25 -12.89
CA GLY A 138 -18.64 12.77 -11.78
C GLY A 138 -18.00 12.49 -10.41
N ASP A 139 -18.43 13.26 -9.43
CA ASP A 139 -18.05 13.31 -8.01
C ASP A 139 -18.20 12.00 -7.21
N GLY A 140 -18.04 10.83 -7.84
CA GLY A 140 -18.31 9.46 -7.35
C GLY A 140 -17.45 8.97 -6.18
N GLY A 141 -17.18 9.81 -5.19
CA GLY A 141 -16.58 9.47 -3.89
C GLY A 141 -17.37 8.43 -3.09
N ASP A 142 -18.60 8.13 -3.49
CA ASP A 142 -19.52 7.31 -2.69
C ASP A 142 -19.64 5.84 -3.12
N GLU A 143 -19.21 5.44 -4.33
CA GLU A 143 -19.48 4.07 -4.83
C GLU A 143 -18.75 2.96 -4.06
N VAL A 144 -17.67 3.31 -3.37
CA VAL A 144 -16.79 2.37 -2.66
C VAL A 144 -16.72 2.74 -1.18
N GLU A 145 -16.77 1.74 -0.32
CA GLU A 145 -16.54 1.83 1.12
C GLU A 145 -15.36 0.92 1.49
N ILE A 146 -14.29 1.48 2.03
CA ILE A 146 -13.15 0.70 2.54
C ILE A 146 -13.51 0.20 3.95
N VAL A 147 -13.64 -1.12 4.11
CA VAL A 147 -13.85 -1.77 5.41
C VAL A 147 -12.60 -1.65 6.28
N GLY A 148 -11.42 -1.77 5.67
CA GLY A 148 -10.13 -1.59 6.31
C GLY A 148 -8.97 -1.83 5.35
N LEU A 149 -7.77 -1.56 5.86
CA LEU A 149 -6.51 -1.65 5.13
C LEU A 149 -5.70 -2.87 5.57
N VAL A 150 -5.35 -3.75 4.63
CA VAL A 150 -4.41 -4.86 4.84
C VAL A 150 -3.03 -4.41 4.37
N MET A 151 -2.20 -3.95 5.30
CA MET A 151 -0.83 -3.54 5.03
C MET A 151 0.07 -4.76 5.11
N ILE A 152 0.79 -5.09 4.05
CA ILE A 152 1.72 -6.23 4.05
C ILE A 152 3.13 -5.65 4.04
N ASP A 153 3.84 -5.75 5.16
CA ASP A 153 5.22 -5.31 5.34
C ASP A 153 5.51 -3.88 4.82
N SER A 154 4.52 -3.00 4.91
CA SER A 154 4.62 -1.59 4.52
C SER A 154 5.15 -0.78 5.69
N VAL A 155 6.31 -0.16 5.52
CA VAL A 155 6.99 0.59 6.58
C VAL A 155 6.55 2.05 6.60
N TYR A 156 6.43 2.62 7.80
CA TYR A 156 6.17 4.05 7.98
C TYR A 156 7.30 4.91 7.40
N PRO A 157 7.07 5.82 6.44
CA PRO A 157 8.14 6.47 5.67
C PRO A 157 8.73 7.73 6.34
N VAL A 158 8.60 7.89 7.66
CA VAL A 158 9.25 8.97 8.42
C VAL A 158 10.46 8.42 9.15
N TRP A 159 11.57 9.16 9.11
CA TRP A 159 12.79 8.73 9.79
C TRP A 159 12.59 8.74 11.31
N PRO A 160 12.98 7.69 12.05
CA PRO A 160 12.86 7.69 13.50
C PRO A 160 13.75 8.77 14.11
N VAL A 161 13.16 9.61 14.97
CA VAL A 161 13.86 10.73 15.63
C VAL A 161 15.06 10.21 16.42
N GLY A 162 16.22 10.85 16.23
CA GLY A 162 17.47 10.46 16.91
C GLY A 162 18.08 9.13 16.44
N SER A 163 17.53 8.48 15.40
CA SER A 163 18.10 7.25 14.87
C SER A 163 19.41 7.50 14.13
N GLU A 164 20.47 6.83 14.57
CA GLU A 164 21.79 6.78 13.93
C GLU A 164 21.98 5.54 13.05
N VAL A 165 20.88 4.82 12.75
CA VAL A 165 20.92 3.62 11.90
C VAL A 165 21.51 3.96 10.53
N LYS A 166 22.45 3.13 10.09
CA LYS A 166 23.06 3.23 8.77
C LYS A 166 22.29 2.39 7.76
N ILE A 167 21.91 2.99 6.64
CA ILE A 167 21.38 2.26 5.49
C ILE A 167 22.56 1.58 4.77
N GLY A 168 22.44 0.27 4.55
CA GLY A 168 23.43 -0.51 3.84
C GLY A 168 23.32 -0.32 2.32
N THR A 169 24.46 -0.41 1.65
CA THR A 169 24.54 -0.38 0.18
C THR A 169 24.40 -1.79 -0.38
N TRP A 170 23.51 -1.96 -1.36
CA TRP A 170 23.47 -3.19 -2.14
C TRP A 170 24.68 -3.26 -3.07
N ILE A 171 25.44 -4.34 -2.98
CA ILE A 171 26.51 -4.62 -3.94
C ILE A 171 25.85 -5.23 -5.18
N GLU A 172 25.91 -4.52 -6.31
CA GLU A 172 25.48 -5.06 -7.59
C GLU A 172 26.37 -6.25 -7.95
N THR A 173 25.79 -7.45 -7.97
CA THR A 173 26.49 -8.65 -8.46
C THR A 173 26.48 -8.65 -9.98
N GLU A 174 27.61 -8.97 -10.62
CA GLU A 174 27.80 -9.03 -12.09
C GLU A 174 26.97 -10.13 -12.82
N VAL A 175 26.00 -10.76 -12.15
CA VAL A 175 25.19 -11.83 -12.71
C VAL A 175 24.21 -11.26 -13.75
N PRO A 176 24.14 -11.82 -14.97
CA PRO A 176 23.18 -11.39 -15.98
C PRO A 176 21.74 -11.48 -15.46
N GLU A 177 21.11 -10.33 -15.25
CA GLU A 177 19.72 -10.31 -14.80
C GLU A 177 18.75 -10.69 -15.92
N HIS A 178 17.77 -11.53 -15.59
CA HIS A 178 16.61 -11.78 -16.44
C HIS A 178 15.81 -10.48 -16.65
N LYS A 179 15.16 -10.36 -17.82
CA LYS A 179 14.41 -9.16 -18.23
C LYS A 179 13.41 -8.67 -17.17
N ASN A 180 12.67 -9.57 -16.54
CA ASN A 180 11.67 -9.20 -15.53
C ASN A 180 12.30 -8.63 -14.26
N LEU A 181 13.47 -9.12 -13.86
CA LEU A 181 14.21 -8.59 -12.71
C LEU A 181 14.68 -7.15 -12.96
N LYS A 182 15.21 -6.88 -14.17
CA LYS A 182 15.59 -5.52 -14.59
C LYS A 182 14.41 -4.56 -14.55
N LEU A 183 13.25 -4.99 -15.05
CA LEU A 183 12.03 -4.20 -15.04
C LEU A 183 11.54 -3.92 -13.61
N ALA A 184 11.57 -4.93 -12.73
CA ALA A 184 11.21 -4.79 -11.33
C ALA A 184 12.16 -3.84 -10.58
N ARG A 185 13.49 -3.93 -10.80
CA ARG A 185 14.47 -2.99 -10.23
C ARG A 185 14.22 -1.55 -10.68
N ARG A 186 13.93 -1.34 -11.97
CA ARG A 186 13.54 -0.03 -12.48
C ARG A 186 12.26 0.49 -11.81
N ALA A 187 11.23 -0.35 -11.71
CA ALA A 187 9.99 0.00 -11.04
C ALA A 187 10.21 0.38 -9.56
N MET A 188 11.03 -0.40 -8.83
CA MET A 188 11.39 -0.12 -7.44
C MET A 188 12.10 1.22 -7.29
N LYS A 189 13.04 1.54 -8.20
CA LYS A 189 13.73 2.83 -8.18
C LYS A 189 12.75 4.00 -8.37
N LEU A 190 11.82 3.90 -9.33
CA LEU A 190 10.78 4.90 -9.55
C LEU A 190 9.85 5.02 -8.35
N ALA A 191 9.42 3.89 -7.77
CA ALA A 191 8.61 3.84 -6.56
C ALA A 191 9.29 4.54 -5.38
N GLY A 192 10.57 4.23 -5.12
CA GLY A 192 11.36 4.88 -4.07
C GLY A 192 11.46 6.39 -4.27
N GLY A 193 11.67 6.84 -5.52
CA GLY A 193 11.66 8.26 -5.87
C GLY A 193 10.32 8.94 -5.58
N MET A 194 9.21 8.30 -5.95
CA MET A 194 7.87 8.82 -5.67
C MET A 194 7.55 8.87 -4.17
N VAL A 195 7.89 7.82 -3.42
CA VAL A 195 7.70 7.79 -1.95
C VAL A 195 8.56 8.84 -1.26
N LYS A 196 9.76 9.12 -1.78
CA LYS A 196 10.65 10.15 -1.23
C LYS A 196 10.00 11.54 -1.20
N VAL A 197 9.21 11.88 -2.22
CA VAL A 197 8.55 13.20 -2.33
C VAL A 197 7.05 13.18 -1.98
N TRP A 198 6.48 12.00 -1.77
CA TRP A 198 5.05 11.85 -1.44
C TRP A 198 4.73 12.46 -0.07
N LYS A 199 3.60 13.18 -0.02
CA LYS A 199 2.99 13.73 1.19
C LYS A 199 1.83 12.83 1.61
N MET A 200 2.03 12.05 2.66
CA MET A 200 1.03 11.22 3.29
C MET A 200 -0.06 12.08 3.97
N PRO A 201 -1.35 11.68 3.92
CA PRO A 201 -2.44 12.40 4.58
C PRO A 201 -2.23 12.56 6.08
N ARG A 202 -2.27 13.80 6.60
CA ARG A 202 -2.13 14.10 8.04
C ARG A 202 -3.35 13.61 8.83
N CYS A 203 -3.10 12.91 9.93
CA CYS A 203 -4.12 12.44 10.88
C CYS A 203 -4.34 13.47 12.01
N GLY A 204 -5.61 13.81 12.29
CA GLY A 204 -5.99 14.77 13.33
C GLY A 204 -5.87 14.22 14.75
N ALA A 205 -6.11 12.91 14.96
CA ALA A 205 -5.97 12.29 16.27
C ALA A 205 -4.53 12.31 16.81
N ALA A 206 -3.51 12.51 15.96
CA ALA A 206 -2.13 12.66 16.39
C ALA A 206 -1.88 13.95 17.21
N PHE A 207 -2.71 14.99 17.03
CA PHE A 207 -2.50 16.32 17.63
C PHE A 207 -3.27 16.55 18.94
N ARG A 208 -4.21 15.67 19.31
CA ARG A 208 -5.05 15.86 20.51
C ARG A 208 -4.35 15.63 21.85
N ASN A 209 -3.10 15.16 21.84
CA ASN A 209 -2.30 14.95 23.05
C ASN A 209 -1.15 15.96 23.23
N GLY A 210 -1.12 17.07 22.46
CA GLY A 210 -0.15 18.15 22.68
C GLY A 210 1.32 17.73 22.52
N VAL A 211 1.59 16.64 21.79
CA VAL A 211 2.97 16.25 21.50
C VAL A 211 3.41 17.01 20.25
N ASP A 212 3.80 18.26 20.46
CA ASP A 212 4.74 18.93 19.57
C ASP A 212 6.04 18.12 19.64
N TYR A 213 6.21 17.17 18.73
CA TYR A 213 7.52 16.59 18.51
C TYR A 213 8.38 17.69 17.91
N GLU A 214 9.27 18.23 18.75
CA GLU A 214 10.29 19.19 18.36
C GLU A 214 10.95 18.72 17.07
N VAL A 215 11.03 19.63 16.11
CA VAL A 215 11.86 19.49 14.93
C VAL A 215 13.30 19.45 15.43
N SER A 216 13.88 18.27 15.59
CA SER A 216 15.32 18.17 15.81
C SER A 216 16.01 18.65 14.54
N GLU A 217 16.74 19.76 14.60
CA GLU A 217 17.65 20.15 13.54
C GLU A 217 18.66 19.02 13.31
N ASP A 218 18.72 18.52 12.07
CA ASP A 218 19.53 17.37 11.66
C ASP A 218 21.03 17.66 11.88
N GLY A 219 21.56 17.16 12.99
CA GLY A 219 23.00 16.97 13.18
C GLY A 219 23.49 15.79 12.35
N LYS A 220 24.22 16.08 11.25
CA LYS A 220 24.89 15.16 10.29
C LYS A 220 24.00 14.63 9.14
N HIS A 221 24.55 14.68 7.93
CA HIS A 221 23.98 14.08 6.72
C HIS A 221 23.94 12.55 6.83
N VAL A 222 22.85 11.99 7.34
CA VAL A 222 22.57 10.55 7.29
C VAL A 222 21.85 10.22 5.97
N GLU A 223 22.24 9.16 5.27
CA GLU A 223 21.52 8.69 4.08
C GLU A 223 20.17 8.08 4.50
N LYS A 224 19.08 8.81 4.22
CA LYS A 224 17.72 8.45 4.66
C LYS A 224 16.92 7.67 3.60
N SER A 225 17.53 7.19 2.51
CA SER A 225 16.83 6.46 1.42
C SER A 225 15.53 7.18 0.96
N PHE A 226 14.34 6.56 1.14
CA PHE A 226 13.02 7.12 0.86
C PHE A 226 12.34 7.79 2.07
N TYR A 227 12.97 7.81 3.24
CA TYR A 227 12.47 8.46 4.45
C TYR A 227 12.65 9.98 4.40
N GLY A 228 11.94 10.68 5.28
CA GLY A 228 12.10 12.12 5.55
C GLY A 228 11.61 12.45 6.95
N SER A 229 11.69 13.71 7.34
CA SER A 229 11.05 14.19 8.57
C SER A 229 9.53 14.13 8.47
N ARG A 230 8.85 14.17 9.62
CA ARG A 230 7.38 14.22 9.66
C ARG A 230 6.81 15.41 8.90
N ALA A 231 7.41 16.60 9.08
CA ALA A 231 7.02 17.83 8.38
C ALA A 231 7.19 17.70 6.84
N GLU A 232 8.21 16.98 6.40
CA GLU A 232 8.43 16.69 4.97
C GLU A 232 7.48 15.62 4.43
N LYS A 233 6.96 14.72 5.26
CA LYS A 233 6.18 13.56 4.81
C LYS A 233 4.67 13.71 4.98
N GLU A 234 4.17 14.62 5.81
CA GLU A 234 2.74 14.79 5.98
C GLU A 234 2.19 15.98 5.17
N THR A 235 0.93 15.88 4.73
CA THR A 235 0.19 17.02 4.18
C THR A 235 0.11 18.16 5.20
N ALA A 236 0.00 19.41 4.74
CA ALA A 236 -0.18 20.56 5.63
C ALA A 236 -1.54 20.52 6.34
N GLU A 237 -2.59 20.21 5.60
CA GLU A 237 -3.95 20.09 6.13
C GLU A 237 -4.20 18.73 6.77
N VAL A 238 -4.99 18.72 7.84
CA VAL A 238 -5.56 17.51 8.43
C VAL A 238 -6.60 16.95 7.45
N VAL A 239 -6.42 15.69 7.06
CA VAL A 239 -7.30 15.01 6.09
C VAL A 239 -8.47 14.34 6.79
N TRP A 240 -8.22 13.71 7.93
CA TRP A 240 -9.21 12.96 8.68
C TRP A 240 -8.89 12.99 10.16
N ASP A 241 -9.91 12.74 10.99
CA ASP A 241 -9.69 12.50 12.40
C ASP A 241 -8.87 11.22 12.62
N ARG A 242 -9.30 10.13 11.98
CA ARG A 242 -8.58 8.87 11.90
C ARG A 242 -8.66 8.29 10.49
N PRO A 243 -7.58 7.66 9.98
CA PRO A 243 -7.61 6.89 8.74
C PRO A 243 -8.53 5.66 8.88
N PRO A 244 -8.87 4.97 7.77
CA PRO A 244 -9.48 3.65 7.86
C PRO A 244 -8.62 2.70 8.70
N ARG A 245 -9.28 1.75 9.36
CA ARG A 245 -8.65 0.78 10.27
C ARG A 245 -7.57 -0.02 9.53
N GLY A 246 -6.38 -0.14 10.10
CA GLY A 246 -5.27 -0.88 9.51
C GLY A 246 -4.95 -2.18 10.26
N VAL A 247 -4.69 -3.25 9.51
CA VAL A 247 -4.04 -4.48 10.01
C VAL A 247 -2.73 -4.66 9.27
N LEU A 248 -1.67 -4.96 10.01
CA LEU A 248 -0.33 -5.19 9.46
C LEU A 248 0.00 -6.68 9.44
N VAL A 249 0.40 -7.20 8.29
CA VAL A 249 1.11 -8.49 8.17
C VAL A 249 2.59 -8.18 7.97
N ARG A 250 3.44 -8.42 8.96
CA ARG A 250 4.88 -8.11 8.91
C ARG A 250 5.75 -9.35 8.78
N ALA A 251 6.86 -9.21 8.08
CA ALA A 251 7.94 -10.20 8.06
C ALA A 251 8.66 -10.22 9.43
N SER A 252 9.08 -11.41 9.87
CA SER A 252 9.80 -11.60 11.13
C SER A 252 11.24 -11.11 11.05
N ASP A 253 11.89 -11.32 9.92
CA ASP A 253 13.34 -11.25 9.78
C ASP A 253 13.77 -9.96 9.06
N CYS A 254 14.98 -9.48 9.37
CA CYS A 254 15.62 -8.45 8.57
C CYS A 254 16.09 -9.02 7.24
N VAL A 255 16.15 -8.18 6.21
CA VAL A 255 16.80 -8.50 4.94
C VAL A 255 18.31 -8.63 5.18
N PRO A 256 18.94 -9.76 4.78
CA PRO A 256 20.38 -9.91 4.87
C PRO A 256 21.11 -8.89 4.01
N MET A 257 22.05 -8.14 4.60
CA MET A 257 22.88 -7.16 3.89
C MET A 257 24.30 -7.69 3.71
N PRO A 258 24.94 -7.47 2.53
CA PRO A 258 26.28 -7.97 2.25
C PRO A 258 27.41 -7.18 2.95
N GLY A 259 27.10 -6.04 3.56
CA GLY A 259 28.07 -5.16 4.23
C GLY A 259 27.48 -4.50 5.47
N GLU A 260 28.12 -3.43 5.94
CA GLU A 260 27.61 -2.65 7.08
C GLU A 260 26.25 -1.99 6.76
N GLY A 261 25.42 -1.84 7.79
CA GLY A 261 24.12 -1.21 7.71
C GLY A 261 22.97 -2.20 7.48
N ILE A 262 21.76 -1.65 7.40
CA ILE A 262 20.53 -2.42 7.23
C ILE A 262 19.82 -2.06 5.94
N SER A 263 18.91 -2.91 5.48
CA SER A 263 18.04 -2.57 4.37
C SER A 263 17.12 -1.39 4.72
N PRO A 264 16.81 -0.48 3.78
CA PRO A 264 15.85 0.60 4.01
C PRO A 264 14.50 0.14 4.55
N VAL A 265 14.04 -1.05 4.20
CA VAL A 265 12.75 -1.61 4.68
C VAL A 265 12.82 -2.19 6.09
N ASP A 266 14.00 -2.15 6.73
CA ASP A 266 14.20 -2.70 8.08
C ASP A 266 14.44 -1.63 9.16
N VAL A 267 14.37 -0.33 8.81
CA VAL A 267 14.52 0.78 9.77
C VAL A 267 13.62 0.62 11.00
N TYR A 268 12.42 0.08 10.81
CA TYR A 268 11.48 -0.22 11.87
C TYR A 268 11.27 -1.72 12.13
N ARG A 269 12.18 -2.60 11.68
CA ARG A 269 11.98 -4.06 11.81
C ARG A 269 11.82 -4.53 13.25
N GLY A 270 12.44 -3.83 14.21
CA GLY A 270 12.28 -4.09 15.64
C GLY A 270 10.95 -3.60 16.24
N ASP A 271 10.22 -2.74 15.54
CA ASP A 271 8.90 -2.24 15.94
C ASP A 271 7.79 -3.18 15.43
N ALA A 272 6.90 -3.60 16.34
CA ALA A 272 5.78 -4.49 16.02
C ALA A 272 4.84 -3.93 14.94
N LYS A 273 4.72 -2.61 14.84
CA LYS A 273 3.88 -1.91 13.87
C LYS A 273 4.69 -1.19 12.80
N LEU A 274 5.96 -1.53 12.63
CA LEU A 274 6.85 -0.93 11.61
C LEU A 274 6.81 0.61 11.60
N GLY A 275 6.74 1.21 12.80
CA GLY A 275 6.75 2.66 13.01
C GLY A 275 5.39 3.35 12.90
N TRP A 276 4.32 2.65 12.53
CA TRP A 276 3.02 3.28 12.25
C TRP A 276 2.33 3.93 13.47
N ASP A 277 2.74 3.60 14.70
CA ASP A 277 2.28 4.33 15.89
C ASP A 277 2.78 5.79 15.90
N GLY A 278 3.86 6.12 15.17
CA GLY A 278 4.32 7.48 14.95
C GLY A 278 3.43 8.31 14.00
N TYR A 279 2.61 7.65 13.17
CA TYR A 279 1.71 8.35 12.25
C TYR A 279 0.44 8.84 12.96
N CYS A 280 -0.37 7.90 13.45
CA CYS A 280 -1.69 8.16 13.98
C CYS A 280 -2.00 7.10 15.05
N PRO A 281 -2.15 7.49 16.33
CA PRO A 281 -2.35 6.53 17.41
C PRO A 281 -3.53 5.59 17.16
N GLY A 282 -3.25 4.29 17.20
CA GLY A 282 -4.26 3.24 16.99
C GLY A 282 -4.61 2.99 15.53
N TYR A 283 -3.88 3.55 14.56
CA TYR A 283 -4.10 3.27 13.13
C TYR A 283 -3.91 1.77 12.81
N VAL A 284 -2.75 1.22 13.17
CA VAL A 284 -2.51 -0.23 13.09
C VAL A 284 -3.08 -0.86 14.36
N GLU A 285 -4.24 -1.48 14.23
CA GLU A 285 -4.98 -2.09 15.34
C GLU A 285 -4.44 -3.48 15.70
N LYS A 286 -3.99 -4.22 14.69
CA LYS A 286 -3.49 -5.59 14.85
C LYS A 286 -2.30 -5.82 13.94
N THR A 287 -1.34 -6.57 14.46
CA THR A 287 -0.20 -7.09 13.70
C THR A 287 -0.22 -8.61 13.72
N PHE A 288 -0.06 -9.21 12.55
CA PHE A 288 0.26 -10.62 12.35
C PHE A 288 1.70 -10.73 11.85
N VAL A 289 2.47 -11.67 12.39
CA VAL A 289 3.85 -11.92 11.99
C VAL A 289 3.88 -13.14 11.08
N THR A 290 4.63 -13.07 9.98
CA THR A 290 4.93 -14.19 9.09
C THR A 290 6.44 -14.38 8.97
N LYS A 291 6.86 -15.58 8.55
CA LYS A 291 8.29 -15.92 8.38
C LYS A 291 8.89 -15.22 7.16
N GLY A 292 10.22 -15.09 7.17
CA GLY A 292 11.00 -14.47 6.11
C GLY A 292 11.28 -12.99 6.38
N ASN A 293 11.91 -12.37 5.40
CA ASN A 293 12.17 -10.94 5.32
C ASN A 293 11.31 -10.29 4.23
N HIS A 294 11.43 -8.96 4.08
CA HIS A 294 10.64 -8.18 3.13
C HIS A 294 10.61 -8.78 1.71
N PHE A 295 11.73 -9.33 1.22
CA PHE A 295 11.87 -9.76 -0.18
C PHE A 295 11.59 -11.25 -0.42
N ASP A 296 11.51 -12.08 0.62
CA ASP A 296 11.31 -13.53 0.47
C ASP A 296 10.07 -14.08 1.21
N MET A 297 9.29 -13.24 1.89
CA MET A 297 8.09 -13.66 2.64
C MET A 297 6.99 -14.33 1.78
N PHE A 298 7.06 -14.18 0.46
CA PHE A 298 6.19 -14.87 -0.52
C PHE A 298 6.84 -16.11 -1.16
N SER A 299 8.03 -16.51 -0.72
CA SER A 299 8.69 -17.72 -1.23
C SER A 299 7.92 -18.98 -0.84
N TRP A 300 8.14 -20.07 -1.58
CA TRP A 300 7.47 -21.36 -1.38
C TRP A 300 7.54 -21.88 0.06
N GLY A 301 8.60 -21.60 0.80
CA GLY A 301 8.75 -22.04 2.19
C GLY A 301 7.87 -21.27 3.19
N TYR A 302 7.36 -20.09 2.82
CA TYR A 302 6.63 -19.18 3.72
C TYR A 302 5.20 -18.87 3.24
N ILE A 303 4.86 -19.24 1.99
CA ILE A 303 3.64 -18.80 1.32
C ILE A 303 2.34 -19.24 2.02
N ASP A 304 2.30 -20.43 2.62
CA ASP A 304 1.13 -20.91 3.36
C ASP A 304 0.88 -20.07 4.60
N GLY A 305 1.95 -19.79 5.37
CA GLY A 305 1.89 -18.90 6.52
C GLY A 305 1.51 -17.47 6.13
N MET A 306 2.08 -16.95 5.04
CA MET A 306 1.70 -15.65 4.48
C MET A 306 0.21 -15.60 4.14
N THR A 307 -0.29 -16.63 3.45
CA THR A 307 -1.71 -16.76 3.07
C THR A 307 -2.62 -16.77 4.29
N GLU A 308 -2.27 -17.56 5.31
CA GLU A 308 -2.99 -17.60 6.58
C GLU A 308 -3.06 -16.22 7.24
N ARG A 309 -1.93 -15.49 7.31
CA ARG A 309 -1.89 -14.15 7.91
C ARG A 309 -2.71 -13.11 7.12
N VAL A 310 -2.71 -13.17 5.78
CA VAL A 310 -3.61 -12.30 4.97
C VAL A 310 -5.07 -12.63 5.27
N ALA A 311 -5.42 -13.91 5.32
CA ALA A 311 -6.80 -14.34 5.61
C ALA A 311 -7.25 -13.92 7.02
N GLU A 312 -6.36 -14.03 8.03
CA GLU A 312 -6.59 -13.53 9.39
C GLU A 312 -6.79 -12.02 9.42
N ALA A 313 -5.99 -11.26 8.66
CA ALA A 313 -6.13 -9.81 8.55
C ALA A 313 -7.48 -9.41 7.95
N CYS A 314 -7.92 -10.08 6.88
CA CYS A 314 -9.23 -9.85 6.29
C CYS A 314 -10.36 -10.11 7.30
N ARG A 315 -10.33 -11.26 7.99
CA ARG A 315 -11.34 -11.61 9.00
C ARG A 315 -11.40 -10.59 10.14
N TYR A 316 -10.24 -10.16 10.65
CA TYR A 316 -10.17 -9.18 11.74
C TYR A 316 -10.83 -7.83 11.36
N LEU A 317 -10.66 -7.40 10.11
CA LEU A 317 -11.26 -6.16 9.62
C LEU A 317 -12.78 -6.25 9.44
N GLU A 318 -13.29 -7.45 9.15
CA GLU A 318 -14.73 -7.71 8.96
C GLU A 318 -15.51 -7.83 10.28
N GLY A 319 -14.85 -8.18 11.39
CA GLY A 319 -15.44 -8.34 12.72
C GLY A 319 -15.69 -9.80 13.06
#